data_AF-A0A6P4BDK2-F1
#
_entry.id   AF-A0A6P4BDK2-F1
#
_cell.length_a   1.000
_cell.length_b   1.000
_cell.length_c   1.000
_cell.angle_alpha   90.00
_cell.angle_beta   90.00
_cell.angle_gamma   90.00
#
_symmetry.space_group_name_H-M   'P 1'
#
loop_
_entity.id
_entity.type
_entity.pdbx_description
1 polymer ?
#
loop_
_entity_poly.entity_id
_entity_poly.type
_entity_poly.pdbx_seq_one_letter_code
_entity_poly.pdbx_strand_id
1 'polypeptide(L)'
;MGKNGGDPVHRKIGRNDPVRIHGFEGRMSRVLGLKKPIEKLKKINLIHSQDLIQLPNLCGAVNLQTINLRGCKSLSWVQVPPYFKDLKKLQHLDLGNYKNLRDAIEVLPSSFRCLLDLKVLDLSACKNLKDGIENIPLNIKELRLSWIAIEVLLSTFRHLLDLKVLDLTQCKNLKDGIENRPLNIRELRLSGTAIEVLPSTFGHLLDLANLHLSQCKNLKNGIENLPLNISELRLCGTVVEVLPSSFGRLLDLANLDLRDCRNLEDIQNISMCIIKLHLSGTAIKTLPTSIQKMSHLKRLFLWDCLSLEKIPEIQYDCLSPLETLKINGCLRLKSIPEVPSGLKTLEARNCTSLVTISSWKDQWNQICMKNVHTLKNIIAERLRRRIFYVQDITYLEVLYPGNEIPEWFSHQTDDGNSSIHIQLPPNWFHIRDPRFRFVCCVVFQLNGSGPYINISFQFNFKTKMNNDHPLNVYNNLKMSLEDTIYPDHHVFMKYQTIDLERAFATKWSSVCRNGTEASCRVFIQGKGIINLEIKKCGLELFNKWGARKN
;
A
#
# COMPACT_ATOMS: atom_id res chain seq x y z
N MET A 1 -20.14 -34.83 30.80
CA MET A 1 -20.69 -33.95 31.85
C MET A 1 -20.11 -32.56 31.65
N GLY A 2 -20.95 -31.53 31.71
CA GLY A 2 -20.55 -30.13 31.48
C GLY A 2 -21.58 -29.37 30.65
N LYS A 3 -22.80 -29.21 31.19
CA LYS A 3 -23.78 -28.23 30.69
C LYS A 3 -23.27 -26.84 31.07
N ASN A 4 -23.22 -25.91 30.13
CA ASN A 4 -23.34 -24.48 30.43
C ASN A 4 -24.37 -23.89 29.47
N GLY A 5 -25.52 -23.53 30.04
CA GLY A 5 -26.58 -22.82 29.36
C GLY A 5 -26.15 -21.38 29.07
N GLY A 6 -26.49 -20.93 27.87
CA GLY A 6 -26.59 -19.52 27.53
C GLY A 6 -27.90 -19.34 26.78
N ASP A 7 -28.84 -18.63 27.41
CA ASP A 7 -30.14 -18.30 26.84
C ASP A 7 -30.03 -17.56 25.49
N PRO A 8 -31.05 -17.67 24.62
CA PRO A 8 -31.10 -16.92 23.37
C PRO A 8 -31.28 -15.43 23.68
N VAL A 9 -30.31 -14.61 23.28
CA VAL A 9 -30.44 -13.15 23.32
C VAL A 9 -31.50 -12.73 22.30
N HIS A 10 -32.75 -12.66 22.75
CA HIS A 10 -33.81 -11.90 22.11
C HIS A 10 -33.48 -10.41 22.17
N ARG A 11 -32.68 -9.92 21.21
CA ARG A 11 -32.62 -8.47 20.96
C ARG A 11 -33.96 -8.04 20.35
N LYS A 12 -34.77 -7.33 21.13
CA LYS A 12 -35.91 -6.54 20.65
C LYS A 12 -35.38 -5.55 19.60
N ILE A 13 -35.76 -5.77 18.34
CA ILE A 13 -35.50 -4.85 17.23
C ILE A 13 -36.63 -3.81 17.25
N GLY A 14 -36.28 -2.52 17.29
CA GLY A 14 -37.23 -1.41 17.20
C GLY A 14 -38.00 -1.46 15.87
N ARG A 15 -39.25 -0.98 15.86
CA ARG A 15 -40.22 -1.13 14.75
C ARG A 15 -39.79 -0.56 13.37
N ASN A 16 -38.63 0.12 13.27
CA ASN A 16 -38.19 0.83 12.07
C ASN A 16 -36.80 0.44 11.51
N ASP A 17 -36.12 -0.60 12.02
CA ASP A 17 -34.82 -1.02 11.46
C ASP A 17 -34.97 -2.00 10.28
N PRO A 18 -34.17 -1.86 9.20
CA PRO A 18 -34.20 -2.80 8.08
C PRO A 18 -33.81 -4.20 8.56
N VAL A 19 -34.69 -5.18 8.33
CA VAL A 19 -34.43 -6.57 8.71
C VAL A 19 -33.28 -7.09 7.84
N ARG A 20 -32.26 -7.65 8.51
CA ARG A 20 -31.11 -8.35 7.88
C ARG A 20 -31.10 -9.78 8.38
N ILE A 21 -30.93 -10.74 7.49
CA ILE A 21 -30.68 -12.13 7.85
C ILE A 21 -29.18 -12.37 7.70
N HIS A 22 -28.53 -12.75 8.80
CA HIS A 22 -27.15 -13.20 8.85
C HIS A 22 -27.16 -14.65 9.32
N GLY A 23 -26.64 -15.56 8.51
CA GLY A 23 -26.37 -16.93 8.92
C GLY A 23 -24.87 -17.13 9.13
N PHE A 24 -24.47 -17.63 10.29
CA PHE A 24 -23.14 -18.18 10.53
C PHE A 24 -23.31 -19.65 10.96
N GLU A 25 -22.50 -20.53 10.38
CA GLU A 25 -22.24 -21.95 10.70
C GLU A 25 -23.41 -22.86 11.13
N GLY A 26 -23.66 -23.89 10.30
CA GLY A 26 -23.97 -25.24 10.77
C GLY A 26 -25.43 -25.68 10.93
N ARG A 27 -26.44 -24.78 10.98
CA ARG A 27 -27.85 -25.22 11.06
C ARG A 27 -28.84 -24.22 10.44
N MET A 28 -28.87 -24.10 9.11
CA MET A 28 -29.89 -23.27 8.44
C MET A 28 -30.92 -24.03 7.59
N SER A 29 -30.87 -25.36 7.52
CA SER A 29 -31.99 -26.14 6.98
C SER A 29 -33.29 -25.95 7.79
N ARG A 30 -33.22 -25.38 9.01
CA ARG A 30 -34.37 -25.14 9.91
C ARG A 30 -34.72 -23.67 10.18
N VAL A 31 -33.98 -22.66 9.67
CA VAL A 31 -34.17 -21.24 10.08
C VAL A 31 -35.18 -20.46 9.23
N LEU A 32 -35.69 -21.04 8.13
CA LEU A 32 -36.60 -20.33 7.23
C LEU A 32 -38.08 -20.58 7.51
N GLY A 33 -38.44 -20.73 8.79
CA GLY A 33 -39.80 -20.50 9.28
C GLY A 33 -40.08 -19.00 9.43
N LEU A 34 -40.04 -18.23 8.33
CA LEU A 34 -40.15 -16.76 8.36
C LEU A 34 -41.56 -16.33 8.83
N LYS A 35 -41.75 -16.17 10.15
CA LYS A 35 -42.92 -15.55 10.80
C LYS A 35 -42.82 -14.01 10.92
N LYS A 36 -41.96 -13.34 10.13
CA LYS A 36 -41.77 -11.88 10.12
C LYS A 36 -42.18 -11.32 8.76
N PRO A 37 -42.59 -10.03 8.64
CA PRO A 37 -43.00 -9.47 7.36
C PRO A 37 -41.81 -9.42 6.40
N ILE A 38 -41.75 -10.40 5.50
CA ILE A 38 -40.70 -10.59 4.49
C ILE A 38 -40.57 -9.37 3.57
N GLU A 39 -41.64 -8.59 3.44
CA GLU A 39 -41.71 -7.34 2.68
C GLU A 39 -40.70 -6.27 3.15
N LYS A 40 -40.30 -6.27 4.44
CA LYS A 40 -39.32 -5.29 4.97
C LYS A 40 -37.86 -5.71 4.73
N LEU A 41 -37.63 -6.93 4.25
CA LEU A 41 -36.29 -7.49 4.05
C LEU A 41 -35.57 -6.77 2.90
N LYS A 42 -34.39 -6.21 3.18
CA LYS A 42 -33.58 -5.51 2.17
C LYS A 42 -32.31 -6.26 1.78
N LYS A 43 -31.75 -7.06 2.69
CA LYS A 43 -30.47 -7.75 2.48
C LYS A 43 -30.49 -9.15 3.07
N ILE A 44 -29.98 -10.10 2.30
CA ILE A 44 -29.69 -11.48 2.72
C ILE A 44 -28.19 -11.69 2.61
N ASN A 45 -27.56 -12.16 3.70
CA ASN A 45 -26.16 -12.55 3.71
C ASN A 45 -26.04 -13.95 4.33
N LEU A 46 -25.70 -14.93 3.48
CA LEU A 46 -25.54 -16.33 3.83
C LEU A 46 -24.15 -16.84 3.40
N ILE A 47 -23.15 -15.96 3.34
CA ILE A 47 -21.76 -16.30 2.99
C ILE A 47 -21.31 -17.57 3.75
N HIS A 48 -20.59 -18.45 3.05
CA HIS A 48 -20.04 -19.69 3.56
C HIS A 48 -21.04 -20.72 4.10
N SER A 49 -22.34 -20.62 3.79
CA SER A 49 -23.33 -21.60 4.25
C SER A 49 -23.13 -22.95 3.57
N GLN A 50 -22.41 -23.86 4.24
CA GLN A 50 -21.95 -25.13 3.67
C GLN A 50 -23.08 -26.13 3.40
N ASP A 51 -24.19 -26.05 4.13
CA ASP A 51 -25.33 -26.97 4.04
C ASP A 51 -26.54 -26.36 3.30
N LEU A 52 -26.37 -25.16 2.74
CA LEU A 52 -27.44 -24.49 2.00
C LEU A 52 -27.58 -25.17 0.63
N ILE A 53 -28.61 -26.01 0.49
CA ILE A 53 -28.88 -26.74 -0.77
C ILE A 53 -29.72 -25.90 -1.73
N GLN A 54 -30.65 -25.11 -1.20
CA GLN A 54 -31.54 -24.23 -1.96
C GLN A 54 -31.86 -22.98 -1.14
N LEU A 55 -32.16 -21.87 -1.82
CA LEU A 55 -32.73 -20.70 -1.17
C LEU A 55 -34.18 -20.95 -0.76
N PRO A 56 -34.64 -20.37 0.36
CA PRO A 56 -36.07 -20.34 0.70
C PRO A 56 -36.88 -19.67 -0.40
N ASN A 57 -38.20 -19.91 -0.42
CA ASN A 57 -39.09 -19.08 -1.21
C ASN A 57 -39.06 -17.64 -0.68
N LEU A 58 -38.53 -16.72 -1.48
CA LEU A 58 -38.44 -15.28 -1.17
C LEU A 58 -39.59 -14.48 -1.81
N CYS A 59 -40.66 -15.16 -2.27
CA CYS A 59 -41.86 -14.49 -2.74
C CYS A 59 -42.39 -13.52 -1.67
N GLY A 60 -42.72 -12.30 -2.08
CA GLY A 60 -43.12 -11.21 -1.17
C GLY A 60 -41.95 -10.38 -0.59
N ALA A 61 -40.68 -10.78 -0.78
CA ALA A 61 -39.51 -9.97 -0.42
C ALA A 61 -39.29 -8.80 -1.40
N VAL A 62 -40.34 -8.03 -1.70
CA VAL A 62 -40.37 -7.01 -2.78
C VAL A 62 -39.39 -5.85 -2.59
N ASN A 63 -38.86 -5.67 -1.38
CA ASN A 63 -37.85 -4.66 -1.06
C ASN A 63 -36.41 -5.22 -0.99
N LEU A 64 -36.19 -6.48 -1.37
CA LEU A 64 -34.88 -7.10 -1.33
C LEU A 64 -33.96 -6.50 -2.39
N GLN A 65 -32.81 -6.00 -1.94
CA GLN A 65 -31.82 -5.28 -2.76
C GLN A 65 -30.50 -6.03 -2.92
N THR A 66 -30.15 -6.87 -1.96
CA THR A 66 -28.87 -7.58 -1.95
C THR A 66 -29.06 -9.01 -1.49
N ILE A 67 -28.49 -9.94 -2.25
CA ILE A 67 -28.32 -11.34 -1.88
C ILE A 67 -26.83 -11.67 -1.99
N ASN A 68 -26.23 -12.12 -0.89
CA ASN A 68 -24.86 -12.63 -0.89
C ASN A 68 -24.83 -14.09 -0.43
N LEU A 69 -24.37 -14.97 -1.31
CA LEU A 69 -24.30 -16.43 -1.17
C LEU A 69 -22.88 -16.94 -1.42
N ARG A 70 -21.88 -16.08 -1.24
CA ARG A 70 -20.51 -16.41 -1.57
C ARG A 70 -20.03 -17.65 -0.82
N GLY A 71 -19.46 -18.63 -1.52
CA GLY A 71 -18.90 -19.84 -0.89
C GLY A 71 -19.92 -20.85 -0.37
N CYS A 72 -21.18 -20.78 -0.82
CA CYS A 72 -22.20 -21.80 -0.54
C CYS A 72 -22.01 -23.03 -1.43
N LYS A 73 -21.17 -23.98 -1.01
CA LYS A 73 -20.73 -25.12 -1.85
C LYS A 73 -21.80 -26.17 -2.21
N SER A 74 -22.87 -26.27 -1.42
CA SER A 74 -23.92 -27.29 -1.61
C SER A 74 -25.13 -26.75 -2.36
N LEU A 75 -25.09 -25.47 -2.75
CA LEU A 75 -26.23 -24.75 -3.30
C LEU A 75 -26.44 -25.17 -4.76
N SER A 76 -27.44 -26.01 -5.00
CA SER A 76 -27.79 -26.47 -6.34
C SER A 76 -28.50 -25.35 -7.12
N TRP A 77 -27.88 -24.88 -8.22
CA TRP A 77 -28.42 -23.85 -9.10
C TRP A 77 -28.93 -24.39 -10.43
N VAL A 78 -29.49 -25.61 -10.43
CA VAL A 78 -30.01 -26.25 -11.66
C VAL A 78 -31.18 -25.47 -12.26
N GLN A 79 -31.96 -24.75 -11.44
CA GLN A 79 -33.02 -23.84 -11.88
C GLN A 79 -33.03 -22.58 -11.02
N VAL A 80 -33.11 -21.39 -11.64
CA VAL A 80 -33.39 -20.15 -10.89
C VAL A 80 -34.79 -20.29 -10.29
N PRO A 81 -34.96 -20.05 -8.98
CA PRO A 81 -36.26 -20.13 -8.38
C PRO A 81 -37.27 -19.17 -9.05
N PRO A 82 -38.50 -19.62 -9.39
CA PRO A 82 -39.47 -18.82 -10.15
C PRO A 82 -39.79 -17.44 -9.58
N TYR A 83 -39.58 -17.23 -8.28
CA TYR A 83 -39.82 -15.96 -7.58
C TYR A 83 -38.76 -14.87 -7.89
N PHE A 84 -37.65 -15.18 -8.54
CA PHE A 84 -36.62 -14.19 -8.89
C PHE A 84 -37.15 -13.08 -9.80
N LYS A 85 -38.14 -13.40 -10.64
CA LYS A 85 -38.87 -12.40 -11.47
C LYS A 85 -39.62 -11.35 -10.63
N ASP A 86 -39.93 -11.68 -9.37
CA ASP A 86 -40.66 -10.81 -8.45
C ASP A 86 -39.71 -9.93 -7.61
N LEU A 87 -38.39 -10.20 -7.64
CA LEU A 87 -37.36 -9.45 -6.92
C LEU A 87 -36.96 -8.16 -7.66
N LYS A 88 -37.94 -7.30 -7.94
CA LYS A 88 -37.79 -6.08 -8.74
C LYS A 88 -36.88 -5.00 -8.13
N LYS A 89 -36.41 -5.15 -6.89
CA LYS A 89 -35.44 -4.20 -6.30
C LYS A 89 -34.05 -4.79 -6.13
N LEU A 90 -33.82 -6.03 -6.58
CA LEU A 90 -32.54 -6.72 -6.41
C LEU A 90 -31.49 -6.06 -7.29
N GLN A 91 -30.50 -5.43 -6.66
CA GLN A 91 -29.43 -4.69 -7.33
C GLN A 91 -28.07 -5.40 -7.25
N HIS A 92 -27.87 -6.26 -6.25
CA HIS A 92 -26.61 -6.96 -6.02
C HIS A 92 -26.87 -8.44 -5.76
N LEU A 93 -26.26 -9.29 -6.57
CA LEU A 93 -26.25 -10.74 -6.41
C LEU A 93 -24.81 -11.27 -6.42
N ASP A 94 -24.34 -11.76 -5.28
CA ASP A 94 -23.03 -12.42 -5.15
C ASP A 94 -23.23 -13.92 -5.00
N LEU A 95 -22.81 -14.66 -6.03
CA LEU A 95 -22.83 -16.10 -6.14
C LEU A 95 -21.41 -16.68 -6.24
N GLY A 96 -20.39 -15.84 -6.02
CA GLY A 96 -19.00 -16.24 -6.18
C GLY A 96 -18.60 -17.36 -5.23
N ASN A 97 -17.53 -18.04 -5.57
CA ASN A 97 -16.94 -19.08 -4.74
C ASN A 97 -15.55 -18.68 -4.24
N TYR A 98 -14.91 -19.61 -3.53
CA TYR A 98 -13.50 -19.53 -3.19
C TYR A 98 -12.72 -20.55 -4.03
N LYS A 99 -11.46 -20.26 -4.34
CA LYS A 99 -10.64 -21.03 -5.29
C LYS A 99 -10.52 -22.54 -5.00
N ASN A 100 -10.84 -22.99 -3.79
CA ASN A 100 -10.67 -24.38 -3.36
C ASN A 100 -11.99 -25.11 -3.05
N LEU A 101 -13.14 -24.49 -3.31
CA LEU A 101 -14.43 -25.10 -3.07
C LEU A 101 -14.94 -25.81 -4.33
N ARG A 102 -15.74 -26.87 -4.15
CA ARG A 102 -16.49 -27.49 -5.24
C ARG A 102 -17.53 -26.48 -5.75
N ASP A 103 -17.66 -26.40 -7.07
CA ASP A 103 -18.58 -25.49 -7.72
C ASP A 103 -19.95 -26.12 -7.88
N ALA A 104 -20.97 -25.34 -7.54
CA ALA A 104 -22.36 -25.78 -7.61
C ALA A 104 -23.15 -25.09 -8.74
N ILE A 105 -22.52 -24.14 -9.45
CA ILE A 105 -23.09 -23.42 -10.59
C ILE A 105 -22.38 -23.91 -11.85
N GLU A 106 -23.10 -24.67 -12.67
CA GLU A 106 -22.62 -25.20 -13.95
C GLU A 106 -23.20 -24.45 -15.16
N VAL A 107 -24.43 -23.96 -15.02
CA VAL A 107 -25.18 -23.25 -16.06
C VAL A 107 -25.87 -22.04 -15.45
N LEU A 108 -25.90 -20.92 -16.16
CA LEU A 108 -26.77 -19.78 -15.84
C LEU A 108 -28.11 -19.93 -16.59
N PRO A 109 -29.24 -20.17 -15.90
CA PRO A 109 -30.53 -20.37 -16.56
C PRO A 109 -31.04 -19.12 -17.30
N SER A 110 -31.83 -19.32 -18.37
CA SER A 110 -32.36 -18.24 -19.23
C SER A 110 -33.17 -17.17 -18.49
N SER A 111 -33.81 -17.55 -17.39
CA SER A 111 -34.58 -16.65 -16.51
C SER A 111 -33.73 -15.64 -15.74
N PHE A 112 -32.39 -15.78 -15.69
CA PHE A 112 -31.52 -14.72 -15.13
C PHE A 112 -31.77 -13.37 -15.80
N ARG A 113 -32.10 -13.36 -17.10
CA ARG A 113 -32.43 -12.17 -17.89
C ARG A 113 -33.59 -11.35 -17.29
N CYS A 114 -34.44 -11.95 -16.46
CA CYS A 114 -35.57 -11.27 -15.82
C CYS A 114 -35.17 -10.35 -14.65
N LEU A 115 -33.91 -10.34 -14.22
CA LEU A 115 -33.42 -9.49 -13.13
C LEU A 115 -33.13 -8.06 -13.61
N LEU A 116 -34.17 -7.36 -14.05
CA LEU A 116 -34.11 -6.08 -14.76
C LEU A 116 -33.54 -4.90 -13.96
N ASP A 117 -33.37 -5.03 -12.65
CA ASP A 117 -32.78 -4.00 -11.78
C ASP A 117 -31.39 -4.38 -11.25
N LEU A 118 -30.88 -5.56 -11.61
CA LEU A 118 -29.58 -6.04 -11.16
C LEU A 118 -28.45 -5.16 -11.72
N LYS A 119 -27.60 -4.65 -10.84
CA LYS A 119 -26.47 -3.77 -11.20
C LYS A 119 -25.12 -4.43 -10.98
N VAL A 120 -25.01 -5.32 -10.01
CA VAL A 120 -23.77 -6.05 -9.67
C VAL A 120 -24.06 -7.53 -9.65
N LEU A 121 -23.30 -8.29 -10.44
CA LEU A 121 -23.31 -9.74 -10.46
C LEU A 121 -21.88 -10.27 -10.26
N ASP A 122 -21.67 -11.01 -9.18
CA ASP A 122 -20.39 -11.69 -8.90
C ASP A 122 -20.58 -13.21 -9.04
N LEU A 123 -19.88 -13.79 -10.01
CA LEU A 123 -19.81 -15.22 -10.32
C LEU A 123 -18.36 -15.74 -10.20
N SER A 124 -17.50 -14.99 -9.52
CA SER A 124 -16.08 -15.30 -9.45
C SER A 124 -15.85 -16.69 -8.86
N ALA A 125 -14.91 -17.44 -9.41
CA ALA A 125 -14.54 -18.79 -9.01
C ALA A 125 -15.64 -19.85 -9.16
N CYS A 126 -16.69 -19.60 -9.95
CA CYS A 126 -17.61 -20.63 -10.44
C CYS A 126 -16.95 -21.39 -11.62
N LYS A 127 -16.00 -22.28 -11.38
CA LYS A 127 -15.15 -22.89 -12.43
C LYS A 127 -15.88 -23.86 -13.34
N ASN A 128 -16.97 -24.46 -12.87
CA ASN A 128 -17.82 -25.34 -13.67
C ASN A 128 -18.80 -24.58 -14.57
N LEU A 129 -18.90 -23.25 -14.45
CA LEU A 129 -19.76 -22.45 -15.32
C LEU A 129 -19.23 -22.50 -16.75
N LYS A 130 -19.89 -23.29 -17.60
CA LYS A 130 -19.54 -23.46 -19.01
C LYS A 130 -20.58 -22.85 -19.95
N ASP A 131 -21.86 -22.87 -19.53
CA ASP A 131 -22.99 -22.48 -20.37
C ASP A 131 -23.85 -21.38 -19.73
N GLY A 132 -24.59 -20.63 -20.55
CA GLY A 132 -25.58 -19.66 -20.11
C GLY A 132 -25.03 -18.27 -19.78
N ILE A 133 -23.76 -18.00 -20.09
CA ILE A 133 -23.17 -16.64 -19.95
C ILE A 133 -23.96 -15.61 -20.78
N GLU A 134 -24.58 -16.03 -21.88
CA GLU A 134 -25.52 -15.23 -22.68
C GLU A 134 -26.80 -14.82 -21.93
N ASN A 135 -27.10 -15.41 -20.77
CA ASN A 135 -28.28 -15.12 -19.95
C ASN A 135 -28.05 -14.02 -18.89
N ILE A 136 -26.86 -13.43 -18.87
CA ILE A 136 -26.54 -12.28 -18.02
C ILE A 136 -27.47 -11.09 -18.36
N PRO A 137 -28.10 -10.45 -17.35
CA PRO A 137 -28.93 -9.25 -17.57
C PRO A 137 -28.19 -8.10 -18.27
N LEU A 138 -28.85 -7.46 -19.23
CA LEU A 138 -28.24 -6.41 -20.07
C LEU A 138 -27.94 -5.10 -19.33
N ASN A 139 -28.64 -4.83 -18.22
CA ASN A 139 -28.58 -3.59 -17.44
C ASN A 139 -27.52 -3.59 -16.32
N ILE A 140 -26.67 -4.63 -16.28
CA ILE A 140 -25.62 -4.80 -15.28
C ILE A 140 -24.54 -3.73 -15.50
N LYS A 141 -24.06 -3.16 -14.39
CA LYS A 141 -22.98 -2.16 -14.37
C LYS A 141 -21.63 -2.76 -13.96
N GLU A 142 -21.64 -3.83 -13.17
CA GLU A 142 -20.44 -4.54 -12.73
C GLU A 142 -20.65 -6.06 -12.81
N LEU A 143 -19.78 -6.72 -13.58
CA LEU A 143 -19.78 -8.16 -13.79
C LEU A 143 -18.42 -8.72 -13.40
N ARG A 144 -18.42 -9.63 -12.42
CA ARG A 144 -17.20 -10.32 -11.98
C ARG A 144 -17.26 -11.79 -12.32
N LEU A 145 -16.29 -12.22 -13.11
CA LEU A 145 -16.12 -13.55 -13.67
C LEU A 145 -14.71 -14.08 -13.38
N SER A 146 -14.04 -13.56 -12.35
CA SER A 146 -12.65 -13.93 -12.05
C SER A 146 -12.55 -15.43 -11.75
N TRP A 147 -11.46 -16.10 -12.13
CA TRP A 147 -11.24 -17.53 -11.86
C TRP A 147 -12.26 -18.48 -12.52
N ILE A 148 -12.89 -18.09 -13.63
CA ILE A 148 -13.74 -18.96 -14.45
C ILE A 148 -12.93 -19.56 -15.60
N ALA A 149 -13.28 -20.76 -16.05
CA ALA A 149 -12.67 -21.45 -17.19
C ALA A 149 -13.18 -20.94 -18.55
N ILE A 150 -13.21 -19.61 -18.75
CA ILE A 150 -13.58 -19.01 -20.04
C ILE A 150 -12.37 -19.10 -20.98
N GLU A 151 -12.58 -19.66 -22.18
CA GLU A 151 -11.53 -19.75 -23.23
C GLU A 151 -11.65 -18.62 -24.25
N VAL A 152 -12.89 -18.24 -24.58
CA VAL A 152 -13.23 -17.19 -25.55
C VAL A 152 -14.30 -16.29 -24.95
N LEU A 153 -14.11 -14.97 -25.04
CA LEU A 153 -15.15 -14.02 -24.66
C LEU A 153 -16.22 -13.96 -25.77
N LEU A 154 -17.43 -14.42 -25.49
CA LEU A 154 -18.51 -14.55 -26.48
C LEU A 154 -19.03 -13.19 -27.00
N SER A 155 -19.57 -13.17 -28.22
CA SER A 155 -20.09 -11.95 -28.88
C SER A 155 -21.22 -11.27 -28.12
N THR A 156 -21.95 -12.00 -27.28
CA THR A 156 -23.05 -11.50 -26.45
C THR A 156 -22.64 -10.42 -25.46
N PHE A 157 -21.37 -10.39 -25.03
CA PHE A 157 -20.83 -9.35 -24.14
C PHE A 157 -20.91 -7.95 -24.75
N ARG A 158 -20.91 -7.83 -26.09
CA ARG A 158 -21.05 -6.54 -26.79
C ARG A 158 -22.38 -5.85 -26.49
N HIS A 159 -23.40 -6.60 -26.09
CA HIS A 159 -24.74 -6.09 -25.79
C HIS A 159 -24.88 -5.57 -24.35
N LEU A 160 -23.87 -5.73 -23.49
CA LEU A 160 -23.88 -5.20 -22.12
C LEU A 160 -23.53 -3.71 -22.11
N LEU A 161 -24.39 -2.87 -22.70
CA LEU A 161 -24.12 -1.46 -22.99
C LEU A 161 -23.96 -0.58 -21.75
N ASP A 162 -24.54 -1.00 -20.62
CA ASP A 162 -24.47 -0.31 -19.32
C ASP A 162 -23.25 -0.73 -18.48
N LEU A 163 -22.48 -1.73 -18.93
CA LEU A 163 -21.40 -2.30 -18.15
C LEU A 163 -20.24 -1.31 -18.01
N LYS A 164 -19.87 -1.00 -16.78
CA LYS A 164 -18.75 -0.12 -16.43
C LYS A 164 -17.54 -0.88 -15.91
N VAL A 165 -17.73 -2.04 -15.30
CA VAL A 165 -16.66 -2.87 -14.76
C VAL A 165 -16.82 -4.32 -15.22
N LEU A 166 -15.78 -4.85 -15.87
CA LEU A 166 -15.68 -6.26 -16.23
C LEU A 166 -14.42 -6.87 -15.61
N ASP A 167 -14.60 -7.82 -14.71
CA ASP A 167 -13.50 -8.54 -14.06
C ASP A 167 -13.39 -9.98 -14.57
N LEU A 168 -12.36 -10.26 -15.35
CA LEU A 168 -11.99 -11.57 -15.91
C LEU A 168 -10.64 -12.05 -15.34
N THR A 169 -10.25 -11.51 -14.18
CA THR A 169 -8.98 -11.84 -13.53
C THR A 169 -8.85 -13.35 -13.34
N GLN A 170 -7.73 -13.94 -13.78
CA GLN A 170 -7.39 -15.35 -13.61
C GLN A 170 -8.32 -16.31 -14.37
N CYS A 171 -8.99 -15.84 -15.42
CA CYS A 171 -9.51 -16.69 -16.48
C CYS A 171 -8.34 -17.20 -17.34
N LYS A 172 -7.61 -18.18 -16.82
CA LYS A 172 -6.29 -18.60 -17.33
C LYS A 172 -6.30 -19.14 -18.76
N ASN A 173 -7.44 -19.59 -19.26
CA ASN A 173 -7.58 -20.12 -20.62
C ASN A 173 -8.07 -19.04 -21.61
N LEU A 174 -8.45 -17.85 -21.13
CA LEU A 174 -8.97 -16.78 -21.97
C LEU A 174 -7.83 -16.20 -22.80
N LYS A 175 -7.86 -16.48 -24.09
CA LYS A 175 -6.88 -15.98 -25.08
C LYS A 175 -7.52 -15.18 -26.21
N ASP A 176 -8.77 -15.52 -26.57
CA ASP A 176 -9.44 -14.99 -27.77
C ASP A 176 -10.77 -14.29 -27.44
N GLY A 177 -11.33 -13.57 -28.41
CA GLY A 177 -12.65 -12.95 -28.34
C GLY A 177 -12.70 -11.64 -27.54
N ILE A 178 -11.57 -11.10 -27.09
CA ILE A 178 -11.53 -9.83 -26.32
C ILE A 178 -12.10 -8.65 -27.12
N GLU A 179 -12.16 -8.73 -28.45
CA GLU A 179 -12.90 -7.82 -29.32
C GLU A 179 -14.42 -7.78 -29.05
N ASN A 180 -14.95 -8.78 -28.35
CA ASN A 180 -16.35 -8.87 -27.92
C ASN A 180 -16.67 -8.19 -26.59
N ARG A 181 -15.67 -7.57 -25.94
CA ARG A 181 -15.90 -6.75 -24.75
C ARG A 181 -16.90 -5.60 -25.04
N PRO A 182 -17.64 -5.11 -24.03
CA PRO A 182 -18.51 -3.94 -24.22
C PRO A 182 -17.71 -2.66 -24.45
N LEU A 183 -18.30 -1.69 -25.17
CA LEU A 183 -17.63 -0.44 -25.56
C LEU A 183 -17.53 0.60 -24.43
N ASN A 184 -18.55 0.68 -23.57
CA ASN A 184 -18.69 1.73 -22.55
C ASN A 184 -18.06 1.37 -21.19
N ILE A 185 -17.09 0.45 -21.18
CA ILE A 185 -16.42 -0.02 -19.98
C ILE A 185 -15.43 1.03 -19.46
N ARG A 186 -15.43 1.25 -18.14
CA ARG A 186 -14.49 2.13 -17.43
C ARG A 186 -13.31 1.38 -16.83
N GLU A 187 -13.53 0.14 -16.42
CA GLU A 187 -12.51 -0.73 -15.85
C GLU A 187 -12.59 -2.14 -16.44
N LEU A 188 -11.46 -2.62 -16.94
CA LEU A 188 -11.31 -3.97 -17.49
C LEU A 188 -10.16 -4.67 -16.78
N ARG A 189 -10.45 -5.79 -16.13
CA ARG A 189 -9.45 -6.61 -15.46
C ARG A 189 -9.28 -7.93 -16.18
N LEU A 190 -8.10 -8.13 -16.75
CA LEU A 190 -7.67 -9.31 -17.50
C LEU A 190 -6.43 -9.96 -16.85
N SER A 191 -6.05 -9.55 -15.64
CA SER A 191 -4.83 -10.03 -14.99
C SER A 191 -4.81 -11.56 -14.86
N GLY A 192 -3.75 -12.22 -15.33
CA GLY A 192 -3.59 -13.68 -15.28
C GLY A 192 -4.41 -14.44 -16.31
N THR A 193 -4.77 -13.80 -17.42
CA THR A 193 -5.35 -14.46 -18.62
C THR A 193 -4.23 -14.91 -19.57
N ALA A 194 -4.57 -15.69 -20.60
CA ALA A 194 -3.64 -16.19 -21.61
C ALA A 194 -3.56 -15.30 -22.86
N ILE A 195 -4.10 -14.07 -22.80
CA ILE A 195 -4.09 -13.15 -23.93
C ILE A 195 -2.66 -12.87 -24.43
N GLU A 196 -2.52 -12.79 -25.74
CA GLU A 196 -1.24 -12.60 -26.42
C GLU A 196 -1.11 -11.21 -27.04
N VAL A 197 -2.24 -10.62 -27.45
CA VAL A 197 -2.34 -9.34 -28.15
C VAL A 197 -3.63 -8.62 -27.73
N LEU A 198 -3.62 -7.29 -27.61
CA LEU A 198 -4.86 -6.52 -27.53
C LEU A 198 -5.37 -6.21 -28.95
N PRO A 199 -6.65 -6.47 -29.25
CA PRO A 199 -7.28 -6.09 -30.52
C PRO A 199 -7.10 -4.60 -30.83
N SER A 200 -6.93 -4.25 -32.11
CA SER A 200 -6.81 -2.84 -32.56
C SER A 200 -8.01 -1.98 -32.16
N THR A 201 -9.19 -2.58 -31.96
CA THR A 201 -10.39 -1.90 -31.48
C THR A 201 -10.26 -1.33 -30.06
N PHE A 202 -9.19 -1.64 -29.30
CA PHE A 202 -8.96 -1.05 -27.97
C PHE A 202 -8.84 0.47 -28.01
N GLY A 203 -8.30 1.03 -29.09
CA GLY A 203 -8.19 2.47 -29.27
C GLY A 203 -9.55 3.18 -29.28
N HIS A 204 -10.66 2.46 -29.49
CA HIS A 204 -12.02 3.02 -29.54
C HIS A 204 -12.74 3.07 -28.18
N LEU A 205 -12.12 2.57 -27.11
CA LEU A 205 -12.73 2.55 -25.77
C LEU A 205 -12.58 3.90 -25.08
N LEU A 206 -13.46 4.84 -25.42
CA LEU A 206 -13.39 6.23 -24.94
C LEU A 206 -13.62 6.37 -23.43
N ASP A 207 -14.31 5.41 -22.80
CA ASP A 207 -14.60 5.42 -21.36
C ASP A 207 -13.54 4.69 -20.50
N LEU A 208 -12.63 3.92 -21.11
CA LEU A 208 -11.74 3.01 -20.38
C LEU A 208 -10.63 3.78 -19.66
N ALA A 209 -10.77 3.90 -18.35
CA ALA A 209 -9.82 4.58 -17.48
C ALA A 209 -8.81 3.62 -16.82
N ASN A 210 -9.21 2.38 -16.55
CA ASN A 210 -8.43 1.41 -15.78
C ASN A 210 -8.29 0.08 -16.54
N LEU A 211 -7.06 -0.32 -16.87
CA LEU A 211 -6.77 -1.59 -17.55
C LEU A 211 -5.76 -2.41 -16.76
N HIS A 212 -6.18 -3.58 -16.27
CA HIS A 212 -5.32 -4.49 -15.51
C HIS A 212 -4.98 -5.72 -16.34
N LEU A 213 -3.70 -5.89 -16.68
CA LEU A 213 -3.12 -6.95 -17.51
C LEU A 213 -1.97 -7.68 -16.77
N SER A 214 -1.89 -7.52 -15.44
CA SER A 214 -0.81 -8.12 -14.65
C SER A 214 -0.83 -9.64 -14.79
N GLN A 215 0.34 -10.28 -14.87
CA GLN A 215 0.50 -11.73 -14.98
C GLN A 215 -0.09 -12.33 -16.28
N CYS A 216 -0.37 -11.53 -17.32
CA CYS A 216 -0.62 -12.04 -18.66
C CYS A 216 0.70 -12.49 -19.30
N LYS A 217 1.09 -13.73 -19.03
CA LYS A 217 2.44 -14.24 -19.33
C LYS A 217 2.74 -14.43 -20.82
N ASN A 218 1.70 -14.46 -21.67
CA ASN A 218 1.85 -14.57 -23.12
C ASN A 218 1.78 -13.20 -23.83
N LEU A 219 1.45 -12.12 -23.09
CA LEU A 219 1.40 -10.76 -23.62
C LEU A 219 2.82 -10.23 -23.80
N LYS A 220 3.39 -10.50 -24.98
CA LYS A 220 4.73 -10.07 -25.38
C LYS A 220 4.69 -8.73 -26.11
N ASN A 221 3.87 -8.66 -27.15
CA ASN A 221 3.63 -7.48 -27.98
C ASN A 221 2.12 -7.19 -28.00
N GLY A 222 1.66 -6.16 -28.74
CA GLY A 222 0.22 -5.92 -28.88
C GLY A 222 -0.41 -4.96 -27.88
N ILE A 223 0.38 -4.09 -27.27
CA ILE A 223 -0.08 -2.96 -26.45
C ILE A 223 -0.01 -1.62 -27.23
N GLU A 224 0.02 -1.69 -28.57
CA GLU A 224 0.16 -0.53 -29.46
C GLU A 224 -1.10 0.34 -29.50
N ASN A 225 -2.28 -0.30 -29.44
CA ASN A 225 -3.58 0.34 -29.65
C ASN A 225 -4.33 0.60 -28.35
N LEU A 226 -3.64 1.10 -27.32
CA LEU A 226 -4.26 1.47 -26.05
C LEU A 226 -5.15 2.73 -26.23
N PRO A 227 -6.32 2.78 -25.57
CA PRO A 227 -7.16 3.98 -25.58
C PRO A 227 -6.47 5.17 -24.89
N LEU A 228 -6.67 6.36 -25.44
CA LEU A 228 -5.98 7.58 -25.01
C LEU A 228 -6.38 8.05 -23.59
N ASN A 229 -7.58 7.69 -23.14
CA ASN A 229 -8.16 8.12 -21.86
C ASN A 229 -7.78 7.20 -20.67
N ILE A 230 -6.84 6.25 -20.86
CA ILE A 230 -6.38 5.37 -19.77
C ILE A 230 -5.64 6.21 -18.73
N SER A 231 -6.10 6.12 -17.49
CA SER A 231 -5.49 6.72 -16.31
C SER A 231 -4.63 5.75 -15.50
N GLU A 232 -4.93 4.45 -15.54
CA GLU A 232 -4.20 3.41 -14.85
C GLU A 232 -3.98 2.18 -15.74
N LEU A 233 -2.71 1.81 -15.91
CA LEU A 233 -2.29 0.61 -16.65
C LEU A 233 -1.41 -0.26 -15.77
N ARG A 234 -1.83 -1.52 -15.55
CA ARG A 234 -1.04 -2.51 -14.80
C ARG A 234 -0.60 -3.65 -15.69
N LEU A 235 0.71 -3.79 -15.87
CA LEU A 235 1.37 -4.82 -16.67
C LEU A 235 2.30 -5.70 -15.82
N CYS A 236 2.22 -5.60 -14.49
CA CYS A 236 3.08 -6.33 -13.56
C CYS A 236 3.20 -7.83 -13.88
N GLY A 237 4.41 -8.35 -14.08
CA GLY A 237 4.70 -9.76 -14.35
C GLY A 237 4.32 -10.24 -15.75
N THR A 238 4.25 -9.34 -16.74
CA THR A 238 4.14 -9.68 -18.16
C THR A 238 5.53 -9.87 -18.79
N VAL A 239 5.57 -10.32 -20.04
CA VAL A 239 6.81 -10.55 -20.81
C VAL A 239 7.08 -9.45 -21.84
N VAL A 240 6.49 -8.28 -21.64
CA VAL A 240 6.68 -7.11 -22.51
C VAL A 240 8.15 -6.72 -22.58
N GLU A 241 8.66 -6.61 -23.81
CA GLU A 241 10.07 -6.30 -24.10
C GLU A 241 10.31 -4.81 -24.35
N VAL A 242 9.33 -4.12 -24.95
CA VAL A 242 9.43 -2.70 -25.36
C VAL A 242 8.09 -2.00 -25.18
N LEU A 243 8.12 -0.71 -24.78
CA LEU A 243 6.95 0.15 -24.82
C LEU A 243 6.81 0.79 -26.22
N PRO A 244 5.69 0.59 -26.94
CA PRO A 244 5.50 1.18 -28.27
C PRO A 244 5.43 2.71 -28.22
N SER A 245 5.74 3.36 -29.33
CA SER A 245 5.77 4.83 -29.44
C SER A 245 4.45 5.51 -29.10
N SER A 246 3.32 4.79 -29.22
CA SER A 246 1.99 5.27 -28.83
C SER A 246 1.86 5.55 -27.33
N PHE A 247 2.71 4.98 -26.46
CA PHE A 247 2.68 5.27 -25.01
C PHE A 247 2.93 6.75 -24.70
N GLY A 248 3.75 7.42 -25.50
CA GLY A 248 4.01 8.86 -25.35
C GLY A 248 2.77 9.73 -25.55
N ARG A 249 1.71 9.18 -26.19
CA ARG A 249 0.44 9.87 -26.45
C ARG A 249 -0.62 9.66 -25.36
N LEU A 250 -0.34 8.85 -24.34
CA LEU A 250 -1.27 8.57 -23.25
C LEU A 250 -1.24 9.71 -22.22
N LEU A 251 -1.87 10.84 -22.56
CA LEU A 251 -1.82 12.08 -21.77
C LEU A 251 -2.55 12.00 -20.43
N ASP A 252 -3.49 11.06 -20.28
CA ASP A 252 -4.24 10.84 -19.05
C ASP A 252 -3.60 9.80 -18.12
N LEU A 253 -2.54 9.10 -18.60
CA LEU A 253 -1.92 7.99 -17.87
C LEU A 253 -1.17 8.50 -16.63
N ALA A 254 -1.84 8.43 -15.49
CA ALA A 254 -1.31 8.85 -14.19
C ALA A 254 -0.52 7.72 -13.49
N ASN A 255 -0.95 6.47 -13.64
CA ASN A 255 -0.38 5.32 -12.92
C ASN A 255 0.05 4.21 -13.89
N LEU A 256 1.34 3.91 -13.91
CA LEU A 256 1.91 2.82 -14.71
C LEU A 256 2.66 1.83 -13.82
N ASP A 257 2.21 0.57 -13.82
CA ASP A 257 2.81 -0.52 -13.05
C ASP A 257 3.42 -1.58 -13.98
N LEU A 258 4.75 -1.56 -14.12
CA LEU A 258 5.56 -2.47 -14.93
C LEU A 258 6.41 -3.40 -14.06
N ARG A 259 6.04 -3.61 -12.79
CA ARG A 259 6.78 -4.52 -11.88
C ARG A 259 7.02 -5.89 -12.50
N ASP A 260 8.18 -6.50 -12.28
CA ASP A 260 8.48 -7.85 -12.72
C ASP A 260 8.34 -8.07 -14.24
N CYS A 261 8.34 -7.01 -15.07
CA CYS A 261 8.46 -7.13 -16.53
C CYS A 261 9.94 -7.39 -16.87
N ARG A 262 10.39 -8.62 -16.61
CA ARG A 262 11.81 -8.98 -16.59
C ARG A 262 12.53 -8.88 -17.94
N ASN A 263 11.78 -8.84 -19.04
CA ASN A 263 12.35 -8.68 -20.39
C ASN A 263 12.37 -7.22 -20.87
N LEU A 264 11.80 -6.29 -20.08
CA LEU A 264 11.77 -4.88 -20.43
C LEU A 264 13.14 -4.24 -20.17
N GLU A 265 13.86 -3.94 -21.24
CA GLU A 265 15.21 -3.33 -21.18
C GLU A 265 15.21 -1.81 -21.36
N ASP A 266 14.14 -1.24 -21.94
CA ASP A 266 14.06 0.19 -22.28
C ASP A 266 12.63 0.75 -22.19
N ILE A 267 12.52 2.04 -21.85
CA ILE A 267 11.27 2.79 -21.68
C ILE A 267 11.30 4.19 -22.35
N GLN A 268 12.08 4.42 -23.41
CA GLN A 268 12.17 5.75 -24.08
C GLN A 268 10.80 6.38 -24.43
N ASN A 269 9.81 5.58 -24.80
CA ASN A 269 8.52 6.03 -25.32
C ASN A 269 7.46 6.29 -24.23
N ILE A 270 7.86 6.49 -22.97
CA ILE A 270 6.93 6.62 -21.85
C ILE A 270 6.16 7.95 -21.86
N SER A 271 4.92 7.94 -21.38
CA SER A 271 4.10 9.16 -21.22
C SER A 271 4.71 10.15 -20.22
N MET A 272 4.64 11.44 -20.57
CA MET A 272 5.14 12.55 -19.74
C MET A 272 4.21 12.93 -18.58
N CYS A 273 2.96 12.45 -18.59
CA CYS A 273 1.93 12.79 -17.60
C CYS A 273 1.88 11.85 -16.39
N ILE A 274 2.75 10.83 -16.34
CA ILE A 274 2.74 9.84 -15.26
C ILE A 274 3.06 10.49 -13.91
N ILE A 275 2.21 10.19 -12.93
CA ILE A 275 2.34 10.60 -11.53
C ILE A 275 3.06 9.51 -10.72
N LYS A 276 2.75 8.23 -10.99
CA LYS A 276 3.33 7.07 -10.32
C LYS A 276 3.86 6.07 -11.33
N LEU A 277 5.17 5.86 -11.32
CA LEU A 277 5.86 4.91 -12.17
C LEU A 277 6.50 3.80 -11.34
N HIS A 278 6.16 2.56 -11.64
CA HIS A 278 6.71 1.38 -10.99
C HIS A 278 7.44 0.49 -11.99
N LEU A 279 8.77 0.37 -11.83
CA LEU A 279 9.67 -0.34 -12.73
C LEU A 279 10.45 -1.46 -12.03
N SER A 280 10.15 -1.73 -10.76
CA SER A 280 10.86 -2.75 -9.99
C SER A 280 10.92 -4.12 -10.66
N GLY A 281 12.04 -4.82 -10.58
CA GLY A 281 12.23 -6.15 -11.17
C GLY A 281 12.27 -6.17 -12.70
N THR A 282 12.49 -5.03 -13.35
CA THR A 282 12.73 -4.94 -14.81
C THR A 282 14.22 -5.07 -15.12
N ALA A 283 14.55 -5.34 -16.39
CA ALA A 283 15.92 -5.45 -16.88
C ALA A 283 16.51 -4.12 -17.39
N ILE A 284 15.86 -2.99 -17.10
CA ILE A 284 16.29 -1.68 -17.57
C ILE A 284 17.72 -1.37 -17.12
N LYS A 285 18.54 -0.88 -18.06
CA LYS A 285 19.94 -0.50 -17.81
C LYS A 285 20.07 0.98 -17.42
N THR A 286 19.19 1.81 -17.97
CA THR A 286 19.10 3.25 -17.68
C THR A 286 17.65 3.70 -17.78
N LEU A 287 17.34 4.83 -17.13
CA LEU A 287 16.09 5.56 -17.39
C LEU A 287 16.30 6.51 -18.58
N PRO A 288 15.24 6.81 -19.35
CA PRO A 288 15.32 7.73 -20.48
C PRO A 288 15.54 9.16 -19.98
N THR A 289 16.22 9.99 -20.78
CA THR A 289 16.47 11.40 -20.43
C THR A 289 15.16 12.20 -20.34
N SER A 290 14.09 11.74 -20.98
CA SER A 290 12.75 12.31 -20.85
C SER A 290 12.22 12.30 -19.41
N ILE A 291 12.69 11.39 -18.54
CA ILE A 291 12.26 11.34 -17.14
C ILE A 291 12.51 12.65 -16.39
N GLN A 292 13.53 13.40 -16.83
CA GLN A 292 13.89 14.71 -16.28
C GLN A 292 12.80 15.77 -16.52
N LYS A 293 12.01 15.59 -17.58
CA LYS A 293 10.97 16.55 -18.02
C LYS A 293 9.58 16.18 -17.52
N MET A 294 9.42 15.11 -16.73
CA MET A 294 8.12 14.62 -16.25
C MET A 294 7.60 15.50 -15.10
N SER A 295 6.91 16.58 -15.47
CA SER A 295 6.39 17.61 -14.55
C SER A 295 5.31 17.14 -13.57
N HIS A 296 4.83 15.89 -13.70
CA HIS A 296 3.81 15.29 -12.83
C HIS A 296 4.33 14.12 -11.98
N LEU A 297 5.55 13.62 -12.22
CA LEU A 297 6.06 12.40 -11.61
C LEU A 297 6.36 12.57 -10.11
N LYS A 298 5.45 12.10 -9.25
CA LYS A 298 5.59 12.18 -7.78
C LYS A 298 6.29 10.97 -7.17
N ARG A 299 6.14 9.78 -7.78
CA ARG A 299 6.59 8.52 -7.19
C ARG A 299 7.26 7.62 -8.22
N LEU A 300 8.52 7.27 -7.97
CA LEU A 300 9.33 6.38 -8.79
C LEU A 300 9.84 5.19 -7.96
N PHE A 301 9.49 3.98 -8.38
CA PHE A 301 9.89 2.73 -7.73
C PHE A 301 10.73 1.86 -8.67
N LEU A 302 11.94 1.52 -8.23
CA LEU A 302 12.99 0.82 -8.98
C LEU A 302 13.59 -0.33 -8.18
N TRP A 303 12.81 -0.96 -7.30
CA TRP A 303 13.30 -2.09 -6.49
C TRP A 303 13.80 -3.24 -7.37
N ASP A 304 14.90 -3.88 -7.00
CA ASP A 304 15.45 -5.07 -7.66
C ASP A 304 15.65 -4.89 -9.18
N CYS A 305 15.92 -3.66 -9.63
CA CYS A 305 16.40 -3.40 -11.00
C CYS A 305 17.89 -3.78 -11.09
N LEU A 306 18.16 -5.07 -11.18
CA LEU A 306 19.52 -5.65 -11.08
C LEU A 306 20.48 -5.16 -12.16
N SER A 307 19.95 -4.75 -13.32
CA SER A 307 20.71 -4.23 -14.47
C SER A 307 20.90 -2.71 -14.46
N LEU A 308 20.23 -1.98 -13.56
CA LEU A 308 20.24 -0.51 -13.57
C LEU A 308 21.61 0.02 -13.18
N GLU A 309 22.29 0.70 -14.11
CA GLU A 309 23.64 1.23 -13.90
C GLU A 309 23.64 2.72 -13.58
N LYS A 310 22.68 3.47 -14.14
CA LYS A 310 22.62 4.93 -14.06
C LYS A 310 21.18 5.43 -13.94
N ILE A 311 21.02 6.51 -13.18
CA ILE A 311 19.84 7.35 -13.18
C ILE A 311 20.28 8.68 -13.83
N PRO A 312 19.58 9.18 -14.86
CA PRO A 312 19.94 10.43 -15.53
C PRO A 312 19.73 11.62 -14.59
N GLU A 313 20.54 12.67 -14.74
CA GLU A 313 20.44 13.88 -13.91
C GLU A 313 19.09 14.56 -14.05
N ILE A 314 18.32 14.69 -12.97
CA ILE A 314 17.00 15.32 -13.02
C ILE A 314 17.22 16.83 -12.96
N GLN A 315 16.85 17.57 -14.02
CA GLN A 315 17.10 19.01 -14.11
C GLN A 315 16.44 19.81 -12.98
N TYR A 316 17.09 20.92 -12.66
CA TYR A 316 17.20 21.53 -11.32
C TYR A 316 16.11 22.50 -10.89
N ASP A 317 15.00 22.59 -11.61
CA ASP A 317 13.98 23.56 -11.24
C ASP A 317 13.36 23.19 -9.88
N CYS A 318 13.22 24.19 -9.01
CA CYS A 318 12.61 24.10 -7.67
C CYS A 318 11.15 23.58 -7.67
N LEU A 319 10.63 23.19 -8.83
CA LEU A 319 9.27 22.77 -9.14
C LEU A 319 9.14 21.28 -9.45
N SER A 320 10.22 20.50 -9.46
CA SER A 320 10.10 19.06 -9.75
C SER A 320 9.23 18.38 -8.69
N PRO A 321 8.18 17.65 -9.11
CA PRO A 321 7.15 17.10 -8.24
C PRO A 321 7.58 15.81 -7.53
N LEU A 322 8.79 15.29 -7.79
CA LEU A 322 9.19 13.97 -7.30
C LEU A 322 9.32 13.99 -5.77
N GLU A 323 8.40 13.30 -5.10
CA GLU A 323 8.32 13.20 -3.64
C GLU A 323 8.95 11.91 -3.12
N THR A 324 8.96 10.83 -3.92
CA THR A 324 9.40 9.50 -3.49
C THR A 324 10.25 8.82 -4.56
N LEU A 325 11.46 8.43 -4.18
CA LEU A 325 12.36 7.59 -4.96
C LEU A 325 12.76 6.37 -4.14
N LYS A 326 12.49 5.17 -4.65
CA LYS A 326 12.93 3.91 -4.01
C LYS A 326 13.71 3.04 -4.99
N ILE A 327 14.95 2.70 -4.64
CA ILE A 327 15.93 2.01 -5.49
C ILE A 327 16.55 0.78 -4.80
N ASN A 328 15.82 0.15 -3.87
CA ASN A 328 16.32 -1.01 -3.13
C ASN A 328 16.76 -2.14 -4.09
N GLY A 329 17.84 -2.85 -3.82
CA GLY A 329 18.29 -3.98 -4.62
C GLY A 329 18.89 -3.62 -6.00
N CYS A 330 19.13 -2.33 -6.28
CA CYS A 330 19.84 -1.90 -7.49
C CYS A 330 21.36 -2.18 -7.37
N LEU A 331 21.77 -3.42 -7.62
CA LEU A 331 23.13 -3.90 -7.36
C LEU A 331 24.20 -3.25 -8.24
N ARG A 332 23.86 -2.77 -9.45
CA ARG A 332 24.80 -2.17 -10.41
C ARG A 332 24.80 -0.64 -10.41
N LEU A 333 23.89 -0.01 -9.68
CA LEU A 333 23.76 1.44 -9.66
C LEU A 333 24.95 2.06 -8.90
N LYS A 334 25.78 2.83 -9.61
CA LYS A 334 27.02 3.39 -9.05
C LYS A 334 26.83 4.75 -8.39
N SER A 335 25.88 5.54 -8.88
CA SER A 335 25.65 6.91 -8.42
C SER A 335 24.18 7.25 -8.47
N ILE A 336 23.69 7.97 -7.45
CA ILE A 336 22.43 8.70 -7.54
C ILE A 336 22.79 10.13 -7.99
N PRO A 337 22.23 10.61 -9.13
CA PRO A 337 22.47 11.97 -9.59
C PRO A 337 21.85 12.98 -8.61
N GLU A 338 21.96 14.27 -8.93
CA GLU A 338 21.29 15.25 -8.10
C GLU A 338 19.76 15.07 -8.24
N VAL A 339 19.10 14.75 -7.13
CA VAL A 339 17.65 14.62 -7.06
C VAL A 339 17.00 15.97 -6.72
N PRO A 340 15.72 16.18 -7.09
CA PRO A 340 15.06 17.47 -6.91
C PRO A 340 14.82 17.83 -5.44
N SER A 341 14.66 19.14 -5.16
CA SER A 341 14.43 19.68 -3.82
C SER A 341 13.12 19.20 -3.17
N GLY A 342 12.12 18.86 -3.99
CA GLY A 342 10.82 18.34 -3.54
C GLY A 342 10.86 16.91 -2.99
N LEU A 343 12.00 16.21 -3.05
CA LEU A 343 12.09 14.81 -2.61
C LEU A 343 11.91 14.71 -1.09
N LYS A 344 10.86 13.98 -0.68
CA LYS A 344 10.52 13.76 0.73
C LYS A 344 11.10 12.46 1.26
N THR A 345 11.15 11.43 0.40
CA THR A 345 11.55 10.06 0.75
C THR A 345 12.54 9.51 -0.26
N LEU A 346 13.73 9.11 0.22
CA LEU A 346 14.70 8.31 -0.52
C LEU A 346 14.93 6.97 0.20
N GLU A 347 14.68 5.85 -0.50
CA GLU A 347 15.07 4.52 -0.01
C GLU A 347 16.10 3.86 -0.92
N ALA A 348 17.25 3.50 -0.36
CA ALA A 348 18.32 2.78 -1.03
C ALA A 348 18.86 1.66 -0.13
N ARG A 349 18.27 0.47 -0.24
CA ARG A 349 18.66 -0.72 0.51
C ARG A 349 19.41 -1.70 -0.40
N ASN A 350 20.48 -2.34 0.07
CA ASN A 350 21.23 -3.33 -0.70
C ASN A 350 21.78 -2.82 -2.05
N CYS A 351 22.09 -1.53 -2.16
CA CYS A 351 22.74 -0.97 -3.36
C CYS A 351 24.26 -1.05 -3.21
N THR A 352 24.83 -2.24 -3.37
CA THR A 352 26.23 -2.53 -2.99
C THR A 352 27.28 -1.80 -3.84
N SER A 353 26.96 -1.48 -5.10
CA SER A 353 27.86 -0.71 -5.99
C SER A 353 27.73 0.81 -5.85
N LEU A 354 26.79 1.30 -5.02
CA LEU A 354 26.49 2.73 -4.92
C LEU A 354 27.61 3.43 -4.16
N VAL A 355 28.39 4.29 -4.81
CA VAL A 355 29.56 4.97 -4.22
C VAL A 355 29.36 6.47 -4.05
N THR A 356 28.44 7.07 -4.79
CA THR A 356 28.17 8.51 -4.71
C THR A 356 26.69 8.83 -4.72
N ILE A 357 26.34 9.89 -3.99
CA ILE A 357 25.04 10.57 -4.07
C ILE A 357 25.36 12.04 -4.21
N SER A 358 25.14 12.61 -5.39
CA SER A 358 25.48 14.02 -5.62
C SER A 358 24.52 14.98 -4.90
N SER A 359 23.24 14.62 -4.75
CA SER A 359 22.30 15.44 -3.97
C SER A 359 22.35 15.18 -2.48
N TRP A 360 22.63 16.23 -1.70
CA TRP A 360 21.74 16.65 -0.61
C TRP A 360 21.46 18.13 -0.79
N LYS A 361 20.32 18.42 -1.42
CA LYS A 361 19.66 19.68 -1.10
C LYS A 361 19.03 19.48 0.26
N ASP A 362 19.20 20.49 1.07
CA ASP A 362 18.92 20.50 2.49
C ASP A 362 17.51 19.93 2.84
N GLN A 363 16.50 19.98 1.97
CA GLN A 363 15.08 19.79 2.32
C GLN A 363 14.52 18.36 2.52
N TRP A 364 15.31 17.28 2.55
CA TRP A 364 14.74 15.93 2.73
C TRP A 364 14.30 15.65 4.17
N ASN A 365 13.12 15.02 4.29
CA ASN A 365 12.55 14.67 5.58
C ASN A 365 12.89 13.21 5.98
N GLN A 366 12.83 12.26 5.04
CA GLN A 366 13.05 10.83 5.31
C GLN A 366 14.12 10.23 4.40
N ILE A 367 15.14 9.63 5.00
CA ILE A 367 16.22 8.91 4.30
C ILE A 367 16.35 7.52 4.91
N CYS A 368 16.13 6.48 4.12
CA CYS A 368 16.42 5.12 4.55
C CYS A 368 17.46 4.50 3.61
N MET A 369 18.70 4.43 4.08
CA MET A 369 19.77 3.69 3.42
C MET A 369 20.07 2.45 4.25
N LYS A 370 20.21 1.29 3.62
CA LYS A 370 20.64 0.07 4.34
C LYS A 370 21.62 -0.68 3.46
N ASN A 371 22.69 -1.22 4.04
CA ASN A 371 23.69 -2.00 3.32
C ASN A 371 24.31 -1.25 2.13
N VAL A 372 24.56 0.04 2.32
CA VAL A 372 25.35 0.92 1.43
C VAL A 372 26.57 1.46 2.19
N HIS A 373 27.51 0.58 2.55
CA HIS A 373 28.63 0.88 3.46
C HIS A 373 29.57 1.97 2.95
N THR A 374 29.75 2.03 1.63
CA THR A 374 30.52 3.05 0.89
C THR A 374 30.08 4.48 1.20
N LEU A 375 28.83 4.69 1.57
CA LEU A 375 28.27 6.02 1.79
C LEU A 375 28.24 6.47 3.26
N LYS A 376 28.61 5.61 4.23
CA LYS A 376 28.39 5.92 5.66
C LYS A 376 28.98 7.27 6.10
N ASN A 377 30.21 7.58 5.68
CA ASN A 377 30.89 8.82 6.04
C ASN A 377 30.30 10.03 5.32
N ILE A 378 29.92 9.83 4.05
CA ILE A 378 29.22 10.86 3.28
C ILE A 378 27.92 11.21 4.02
N ILE A 379 27.10 10.17 4.33
CA ILE A 379 25.84 10.20 5.11
C ILE A 379 26.01 11.03 6.39
N ALA A 380 26.97 10.68 7.23
CA ALA A 380 27.22 11.38 8.49
C ALA A 380 27.60 12.86 8.30
N GLU A 381 28.51 13.16 7.37
CA GLU A 381 29.09 14.51 7.22
C GLU A 381 28.06 15.53 6.74
N ARG A 382 27.25 15.26 5.72
CA ARG A 382 26.27 16.28 5.32
C ARG A 382 24.97 16.28 6.15
N LEU A 383 24.74 15.28 7.02
CA LEU A 383 23.69 15.34 8.04
C LEU A 383 24.11 16.34 9.09
N ARG A 384 25.38 16.34 9.49
CA ARG A 384 25.99 17.44 10.24
C ARG A 384 25.67 18.77 9.56
N ARG A 385 25.96 18.91 8.26
CA ARG A 385 25.70 20.17 7.55
C ARG A 385 24.22 20.58 7.59
N ARG A 386 23.29 19.69 7.25
CA ARG A 386 21.85 19.97 7.32
C ARG A 386 21.41 20.38 8.72
N ILE A 387 21.91 19.68 9.73
CA ILE A 387 21.56 19.89 11.13
C ILE A 387 22.06 21.25 11.65
N PHE A 388 23.29 21.64 11.33
CA PHE A 388 23.91 22.85 11.88
C PHE A 388 23.65 24.11 11.04
N TYR A 389 23.53 24.01 9.71
CA TYR A 389 23.40 25.17 8.83
C TYR A 389 21.96 25.54 8.46
N VAL A 390 20.99 24.64 8.60
CA VAL A 390 19.59 24.93 8.22
C VAL A 390 18.77 25.34 9.44
N GLN A 391 18.04 26.44 9.31
CA GLN A 391 17.37 27.09 10.43
C GLN A 391 16.07 26.41 10.87
N ASP A 392 15.38 25.71 9.96
CA ASP A 392 14.05 25.12 10.19
C ASP A 392 14.01 23.62 9.90
N ILE A 393 14.44 22.80 10.87
CA ILE A 393 14.27 21.35 10.82
C ILE A 393 12.97 21.00 11.53
N THR A 394 11.97 20.55 10.76
CA THR A 394 10.69 20.08 11.30
C THR A 394 10.65 18.57 11.42
N TYR A 395 11.39 17.85 10.56
CA TYR A 395 11.45 16.41 10.55
C TYR A 395 12.78 15.96 9.93
N LEU A 396 13.48 15.02 10.58
CA LEU A 396 14.64 14.32 10.02
C LEU A 396 14.65 12.91 10.61
N GLU A 397 14.63 11.91 9.74
CA GLU A 397 14.78 10.51 10.13
C GLU A 397 15.70 9.81 9.13
N VAL A 398 16.80 9.26 9.65
CA VAL A 398 17.84 8.61 8.86
C VAL A 398 18.18 7.26 9.46
N LEU A 399 18.26 6.25 8.60
CA LEU A 399 18.88 4.98 8.91
C LEU A 399 19.95 4.70 7.85
N TYR A 400 21.15 4.30 8.27
CA TYR A 400 22.26 3.93 7.39
C TYR A 400 23.17 2.88 8.03
N PRO A 401 23.96 2.10 7.27
CA PRO A 401 24.88 1.13 7.86
C PRO A 401 26.07 1.84 8.53
N GLY A 402 26.47 1.34 9.68
CA GLY A 402 27.62 1.88 10.43
C GLY A 402 27.60 1.43 11.88
N ASN A 403 28.79 1.40 12.47
CA ASN A 403 29.05 0.95 13.84
C ASN A 403 29.55 2.07 14.77
N GLU A 404 29.57 3.31 14.27
CA GLU A 404 30.10 4.47 14.98
C GLU A 404 29.07 5.59 15.07
N ILE A 405 29.09 6.33 16.17
CA ILE A 405 28.37 7.59 16.30
C ILE A 405 29.19 8.66 15.57
N PRO A 406 28.58 9.53 14.76
CA PRO A 406 29.31 10.64 14.14
C PRO A 406 30.02 11.52 15.18
N GLU A 407 31.27 11.93 14.92
CA GLU A 407 32.10 12.69 15.86
C GLU A 407 31.51 14.03 16.32
N TRP A 408 30.55 14.58 15.57
CA TRP A 408 29.90 15.85 15.91
C TRP A 408 28.86 15.75 17.03
N PHE A 409 28.54 14.55 17.54
CA PHE A 409 27.73 14.38 18.73
C PHE A 409 28.55 14.72 19.98
N SER A 410 28.10 15.71 20.75
CA SER A 410 28.73 16.18 21.99
C SER A 410 28.58 15.22 23.16
N HIS A 411 27.53 14.40 23.19
CA HIS A 411 27.28 13.43 24.24
C HIS A 411 27.15 12.04 23.62
N GLN A 412 27.99 11.10 24.04
CA GLN A 412 28.03 9.75 23.49
C GLN A 412 28.31 8.73 24.60
N THR A 413 27.82 7.50 24.43
CA THR A 413 28.18 6.35 25.27
C THR A 413 28.48 5.14 24.39
N ASP A 414 29.49 4.38 24.77
CA ASP A 414 29.97 3.15 24.10
C ASP A 414 29.88 1.91 25.00
N ASP A 415 29.36 2.07 26.22
CA ASP A 415 29.27 1.06 27.26
C ASP A 415 28.06 0.11 27.12
N GLY A 416 27.26 0.26 26.07
CA GLY A 416 26.02 -0.49 25.86
C GLY A 416 24.88 -0.17 26.83
N ASN A 417 25.09 0.69 27.85
CA ASN A 417 24.09 0.97 28.90
C ASN A 417 22.91 1.83 28.43
N SER A 418 22.87 2.20 27.16
CA SER A 418 21.76 2.94 26.52
C SER A 418 21.37 4.24 27.25
N SER A 419 22.18 4.74 28.19
CA SER A 419 21.87 5.86 29.08
C SER A 419 22.92 6.96 28.97
N ILE A 420 22.54 8.09 28.38
CA ILE A 420 23.42 9.23 28.18
C ILE A 420 23.19 10.24 29.31
N HIS A 421 24.27 10.66 29.99
CA HIS A 421 24.22 11.73 30.99
C HIS A 421 24.67 13.06 30.37
N ILE A 422 23.94 14.14 30.68
CA ILE A 422 24.04 15.44 30.00
C ILE A 422 24.08 16.53 31.05
N GLN A 423 25.06 17.42 30.94
CA GLN A 423 25.07 18.69 31.67
C GLN A 423 24.33 19.73 30.83
N LEU A 424 23.26 20.30 31.37
CA LEU A 424 22.44 21.26 30.64
C LEU A 424 23.15 22.62 30.60
N PRO A 425 23.33 23.23 29.40
CA PRO A 425 24.02 24.53 29.31
C PRO A 425 23.20 25.63 29.99
N PRO A 426 23.84 26.75 30.39
CA PRO A 426 23.11 27.94 30.81
C PRO A 426 22.11 28.36 29.73
N ASN A 427 20.88 28.73 30.12
CA ASN A 427 19.80 29.10 29.21
C ASN A 427 19.42 28.01 28.17
N TRP A 428 19.54 26.73 28.54
CA TRP A 428 19.15 25.60 27.70
C TRP A 428 17.66 25.60 27.30
N PHE A 429 16.81 26.47 27.84
CA PHE A 429 15.40 26.61 27.46
C PHE A 429 15.00 28.08 27.36
N HIS A 430 13.93 28.38 26.64
CA HIS A 430 13.37 29.73 26.53
C HIS A 430 11.89 29.73 26.93
N ILE A 431 11.49 30.68 27.79
CA ILE A 431 10.13 30.67 28.36
C ILE A 431 9.00 30.92 27.33
N ARG A 432 9.34 31.49 26.16
CA ARG A 432 8.40 31.65 25.03
C ARG A 432 8.47 30.53 24.00
N ASP A 433 9.39 29.58 24.18
CA ASP A 433 9.55 28.43 23.29
C ASP A 433 9.80 27.16 24.11
N PRO A 434 8.73 26.42 24.49
CA PRO A 434 8.84 25.23 25.36
C PRO A 434 9.46 24.02 24.65
N ARG A 435 9.91 24.16 23.40
CA ARG A 435 10.44 23.08 22.58
C ARG A 435 11.89 22.76 22.93
N PHE A 436 12.08 21.62 23.58
CA PHE A 436 13.39 20.98 23.75
C PHE A 436 13.75 20.18 22.49
N ARG A 437 14.73 20.66 21.72
CA ARG A 437 15.13 20.05 20.46
C ARG A 437 16.44 19.30 20.61
N PHE A 438 16.50 18.11 20.04
CA PHE A 438 17.69 17.28 20.05
C PHE A 438 17.71 16.39 18.81
N VAL A 439 18.91 15.94 18.44
CA VAL A 439 19.10 14.80 17.54
C VAL A 439 19.61 13.65 18.38
N CYS A 440 18.96 12.50 18.24
CA CYS A 440 19.41 11.25 18.81
C CYS A 440 20.12 10.42 17.75
N CYS A 441 21.16 9.70 18.16
CA CYS A 441 21.86 8.70 17.38
C CYS A 441 21.85 7.38 18.16
N VAL A 442 21.46 6.29 17.51
CA VAL A 442 21.47 4.95 18.11
C VAL A 442 22.20 4.05 17.14
N VAL A 443 23.32 3.47 17.61
CA VAL A 443 24.02 2.40 16.92
C VAL A 443 23.53 1.09 17.49
N PHE A 444 22.96 0.24 16.66
CA PHE A 444 22.41 -1.03 17.10
C PHE A 444 22.71 -2.13 16.09
N GLN A 445 22.85 -3.35 16.60
CA GLN A 445 23.02 -4.55 15.81
C GLN A 445 21.69 -5.30 15.70
N LEU A 446 21.41 -5.80 14.50
CA LEU A 446 20.15 -6.44 14.16
C LEU A 446 20.31 -7.94 13.96
N ASN A 447 19.88 -8.73 14.93
CA ASN A 447 19.94 -10.19 14.85
C ASN A 447 18.53 -10.75 14.56
N GLY A 448 18.18 -10.82 13.28
CA GLY A 448 16.93 -11.43 12.80
C GLY A 448 16.06 -10.50 11.95
N SER A 449 14.87 -10.99 11.59
CA SER A 449 13.92 -10.29 10.73
C SER A 449 12.58 -10.11 11.44
N GLY A 450 12.02 -8.90 11.35
CA GLY A 450 10.67 -8.62 11.81
C GLY A 450 10.18 -7.25 11.35
N PRO A 451 8.87 -6.98 11.45
CA PRO A 451 8.22 -5.95 10.65
C PRO A 451 8.40 -4.51 11.18
N TYR A 452 8.73 -4.31 12.46
CA TYR A 452 8.85 -2.97 13.06
C TYR A 452 9.83 -2.97 14.24
N ILE A 453 10.51 -1.83 14.42
CA ILE A 453 11.33 -1.54 15.60
C ILE A 453 10.87 -0.23 16.21
N ASN A 454 10.64 -0.26 17.50
CA ASN A 454 10.29 0.93 18.28
C ASN A 454 11.54 1.36 19.05
N ILE A 455 12.02 2.56 18.80
CA ILE A 455 13.09 3.18 19.58
C ILE A 455 12.43 4.26 20.44
N SER A 456 12.46 4.14 21.75
CA SER A 456 11.93 5.17 22.64
C SER A 456 13.04 5.81 23.46
N PHE A 457 12.84 7.08 23.78
CA PHE A 457 13.76 7.87 24.58
C PHE A 457 13.02 8.33 25.83
N GLN A 458 13.65 8.14 26.98
CA GLN A 458 13.17 8.61 28.26
C GLN A 458 14.16 9.63 28.79
N PHE A 459 13.71 10.88 28.87
CA PHE A 459 14.47 11.94 29.52
C PHE A 459 14.08 12.04 30.99
N ASN A 460 15.09 12.18 31.83
CA ASN A 460 14.94 12.44 33.26
C ASN A 460 15.79 13.67 33.61
N PHE A 461 15.13 14.72 34.10
CA PHE A 461 15.75 16.00 34.45
C PHE A 461 15.96 16.10 35.95
N LYS A 462 17.20 16.41 36.37
CA LYS A 462 17.55 16.64 37.77
C LYS A 462 17.53 18.13 38.06
N THR A 463 16.79 18.50 39.10
CA THR A 463 16.67 19.88 39.55
C THR A 463 17.44 20.09 40.86
N LYS A 464 17.85 21.33 41.13
CA LYS A 464 18.49 21.70 42.41
C LYS A 464 17.53 21.63 43.62
N MET A 465 16.24 21.37 43.41
CA MET A 465 15.27 21.19 44.48
C MET A 465 15.46 19.77 45.02
N ASN A 466 16.04 19.67 46.20
CA ASN A 466 16.61 18.46 46.82
C ASN A 466 15.62 17.32 47.15
N ASN A 467 14.45 17.21 46.49
CA ASN A 467 13.40 16.26 46.91
C ASN A 467 12.41 15.77 45.83
N ASP A 468 12.72 15.78 44.53
CA ASP A 468 11.74 15.34 43.52
C ASP A 468 12.11 14.08 42.73
N HIS A 469 11.12 13.20 42.64
CA HIS A 469 11.07 12.03 41.78
C HIS A 469 11.45 12.39 40.32
N PRO A 470 12.14 11.50 39.61
CA PRO A 470 12.50 11.73 38.21
C PRO A 470 11.25 12.02 37.36
N LEU A 471 11.19 13.22 36.78
CA LEU A 471 10.14 13.60 35.83
C LEU A 471 10.47 12.97 34.49
N ASN A 472 9.85 11.82 34.24
CA ASN A 472 10.06 11.02 33.04
C ASN A 472 9.27 11.58 31.87
N VAL A 473 9.98 12.10 30.87
CA VAL A 473 9.36 12.43 29.58
C VAL A 473 9.61 11.27 28.63
N TYR A 474 8.54 10.54 28.32
CA TYR A 474 8.56 9.45 27.35
C TYR A 474 8.33 10.00 25.96
N ASN A 475 9.24 9.68 25.05
CA ASN A 475 9.06 9.90 23.63
C ASN A 475 9.21 8.58 22.88
N ASN A 476 8.12 8.11 22.27
CA ASN A 476 8.12 6.86 21.52
C ASN A 476 8.37 7.14 20.03
N LEU A 477 9.46 6.62 19.48
CA LEU A 477 9.75 6.70 18.05
C LEU A 477 9.50 5.34 17.42
N LYS A 478 8.38 5.23 16.70
CA LYS A 478 8.10 4.05 15.89
C LYS A 478 8.86 4.15 14.57
N MET A 479 9.74 3.20 14.30
CA MET A 479 10.37 3.01 13.00
C MET A 479 9.78 1.76 12.33
N SER A 480 9.33 1.91 11.08
CA SER A 480 8.96 0.76 10.25
C SER A 480 10.20 0.18 9.61
N LEU A 481 10.42 -1.12 9.78
CA LEU A 481 11.46 -1.85 9.07
C LEU A 481 10.75 -2.94 8.28
N GLU A 482 10.26 -2.58 7.11
CA GLU A 482 9.35 -3.45 6.34
C GLU A 482 10.01 -4.73 5.81
N ASP A 483 11.35 -4.86 5.85
CA ASP A 483 12.05 -5.96 5.18
C ASP A 483 13.24 -6.53 5.99
N THR A 484 13.54 -7.80 5.71
CA THR A 484 14.68 -8.60 6.18
C THR A 484 15.94 -7.79 6.36
N ILE A 485 16.43 -7.80 7.59
CA ILE A 485 17.59 -7.05 8.03
C ILE A 485 18.74 -8.05 8.15
N TYR A 486 19.88 -7.69 7.59
CA TYR A 486 21.09 -8.48 7.70
C TYR A 486 21.75 -8.22 9.06
N PRO A 487 22.48 -9.19 9.63
CA PRO A 487 23.20 -9.03 10.88
C PRO A 487 24.39 -8.08 10.71
N ASP A 488 24.10 -6.79 10.70
CA ASP A 488 25.08 -5.72 10.65
C ASP A 488 24.72 -4.59 11.61
N HIS A 489 25.67 -3.69 11.82
CA HIS A 489 25.50 -2.49 12.61
C HIS A 489 24.81 -1.41 11.78
N HIS A 490 23.81 -0.79 12.40
CA HIS A 490 23.07 0.31 11.82
C HIS A 490 23.16 1.53 12.72
N VAL A 491 23.26 2.69 12.08
CA VAL A 491 23.14 3.98 12.73
C VAL A 491 21.78 4.56 12.40
N PHE A 492 20.96 4.73 13.42
CA PHE A 492 19.70 5.47 13.34
C PHE A 492 19.90 6.87 13.90
N MET A 493 19.51 7.89 13.13
CA MET A 493 19.50 9.27 13.57
C MET A 493 18.13 9.89 13.38
N LYS A 494 17.65 10.61 14.39
CA LYS A 494 16.35 11.30 14.32
C LYS A 494 16.38 12.64 15.04
N TYR A 495 15.92 13.67 14.34
CA TYR A 495 15.59 14.95 14.95
C TYR A 495 14.26 14.86 15.66
N GLN A 496 14.22 15.37 16.88
CA GLN A 496 13.04 15.31 17.70
C GLN A 496 12.87 16.60 18.50
N THR A 497 11.61 16.91 18.75
CA THR A 497 11.22 17.96 19.68
C THR A 497 10.36 17.37 20.79
N ILE A 498 10.63 17.78 22.02
CA ILE A 498 9.78 17.56 23.18
C ILE A 498 9.17 18.90 23.56
N ASP A 499 7.86 18.93 23.72
CA ASP A 499 7.16 20.07 24.31
C ASP A 499 7.23 19.94 25.84
N LEU A 500 8.10 20.74 26.47
CA LEU A 500 8.33 20.72 27.92
C LEU A 500 7.13 21.27 28.69
N GLU A 501 6.38 22.20 28.11
CA GLU A 501 5.17 22.74 28.74
C GLU A 501 4.10 21.65 28.83
N ARG A 502 3.91 20.90 27.74
CA ARG A 502 3.02 19.73 27.77
C ARG A 502 3.54 18.62 28.70
N ALA A 503 4.85 18.39 28.71
CA ALA A 503 5.45 17.28 29.49
C ALA A 503 5.43 17.52 31.00
N PHE A 504 5.64 18.76 31.46
CA PHE A 504 5.70 19.11 32.87
C PHE A 504 4.47 19.87 33.37
N ALA A 505 3.50 20.14 32.49
CA ALA A 505 2.29 20.89 32.77
C ALA A 505 2.59 22.20 33.52
N THR A 506 1.83 22.50 34.57
CA THR A 506 1.97 23.75 35.35
C THR A 506 3.36 23.95 35.98
N LYS A 507 4.17 22.90 36.13
CA LYS A 507 5.50 22.96 36.75
C LYS A 507 6.63 23.26 35.75
N TRP A 508 6.35 23.33 34.45
CA TRP A 508 7.37 23.32 33.40
C TRP A 508 8.43 24.43 33.55
N SER A 509 7.99 25.67 33.78
CA SER A 509 8.90 26.82 33.87
C SER A 509 9.83 26.73 35.09
N SER A 510 9.33 26.22 36.22
CA SER A 510 10.12 26.01 37.44
C SER A 510 11.14 24.87 37.27
N VAL A 511 10.70 23.74 36.70
CA VAL A 511 11.56 22.59 36.40
C VAL A 511 12.69 22.99 35.44
N CYS A 512 12.37 23.75 34.39
CA CYS A 512 13.36 24.17 33.42
C CYS A 512 14.38 25.17 34.02
N ARG A 513 13.93 26.13 34.84
CA ARG A 513 14.82 27.10 35.54
C ARG A 513 15.81 26.42 36.47
N ASN A 514 15.39 25.36 37.15
CA ASN A 514 16.18 24.68 38.18
C ASN A 514 16.91 23.43 37.67
N GLY A 515 16.64 23.02 36.42
CA GLY A 515 17.26 21.87 35.76
C GLY A 515 18.72 22.12 35.45
N THR A 516 19.60 21.25 35.97
CA THR A 516 21.05 21.33 35.77
C THR A 516 21.61 20.15 35.02
N GLU A 517 21.04 18.97 35.23
CA GLU A 517 21.47 17.73 34.60
C GLU A 517 20.26 17.05 33.97
N ALA A 518 20.49 16.33 32.87
CA ALA A 518 19.52 15.42 32.30
C ALA A 518 20.17 14.07 32.05
N SER A 519 19.39 13.00 32.12
CA SER A 519 19.77 11.68 31.62
C SER A 519 18.77 11.23 30.56
N CYS A 520 19.26 10.64 29.48
CA CYS A 520 18.46 10.13 28.38
C CYS A 520 18.68 8.62 28.28
N ARG A 521 17.66 7.83 28.60
CA ARG A 521 17.67 6.38 28.38
C ARG A 521 17.01 6.04 27.05
N VAL A 522 17.67 5.21 26.26
CA VAL A 522 17.19 4.68 25.00
C VAL A 522 16.67 3.27 25.22
N PHE A 523 15.48 2.99 24.73
CA PHE A 523 14.93 1.64 24.69
C PHE A 523 14.69 1.27 23.25
N ILE A 524 15.02 0.04 22.90
CA ILE A 524 14.71 -0.53 21.60
C ILE A 524 13.85 -1.77 21.79
N GLN A 525 12.76 -1.86 21.06
CA GLN A 525 11.84 -2.99 21.09
C GLN A 525 11.54 -3.43 19.66
N GLY A 526 11.94 -4.64 19.32
CA GLY A 526 11.50 -5.31 18.10
C GLY A 526 10.18 -6.01 18.30
N LYS A 527 9.32 -6.05 17.27
CA LYS A 527 8.17 -6.97 17.24
C LYS A 527 8.56 -8.21 16.40
N GLY A 528 8.39 -9.42 16.93
CA GLY A 528 8.71 -10.68 16.23
C GLY A 528 10.04 -11.31 16.64
N ILE A 529 10.73 -11.99 15.71
CA ILE A 529 12.05 -12.65 15.93
C ILE A 529 13.17 -11.64 15.66
N ILE A 530 13.17 -10.51 16.37
CA ILE A 530 14.24 -9.51 16.27
C ILE A 530 14.94 -9.44 17.62
N ASN A 531 16.16 -9.97 17.70
CA ASN A 531 17.07 -9.65 18.79
C ASN A 531 17.80 -8.36 18.43
N LEU A 532 17.69 -7.38 19.32
CA LEU A 532 18.25 -6.05 19.14
C LEU A 532 19.20 -5.75 20.28
N GLU A 533 20.39 -5.30 19.92
CA GLU A 533 21.38 -4.88 20.89
C GLU A 533 21.80 -3.44 20.57
N ILE A 534 21.55 -2.54 21.51
CA ILE A 534 22.09 -1.18 21.46
C ILE A 534 23.58 -1.29 21.78
N LYS A 535 24.42 -0.82 20.87
CA LYS A 535 25.87 -0.79 21.04
C LYS A 535 26.35 0.57 21.53
N LYS A 536 25.85 1.64 20.91
CA LYS A 536 26.24 3.02 21.24
C LYS A 536 25.05 3.95 21.14
N CYS A 537 25.02 4.99 21.98
CA CYS A 537 24.01 6.03 21.94
C CYS A 537 24.67 7.41 21.91
N GLY A 538 24.17 8.29 21.04
CA GLY A 538 24.61 9.68 20.93
C GLY A 538 23.43 10.65 21.09
N LEU A 539 23.69 11.80 21.68
CA LEU A 539 22.73 12.89 21.79
C LEU A 539 23.39 14.23 21.51
N GLU A 540 22.74 15.02 20.66
CA GLU A 540 23.14 16.39 20.35
C GLU A 540 21.97 17.34 20.63
N LEU A 541 22.21 18.38 21.42
CA LEU A 541 21.18 19.33 21.84
C LEU A 541 21.12 20.55 20.90
N PHE A 542 19.90 21.01 20.57
CA PHE A 542 19.66 22.11 19.63
C PHE A 542 18.83 23.22 20.25
N ASN A 543 19.36 23.93 21.24
CA ASN A 543 18.72 25.14 21.74
C ASN A 543 19.56 26.34 21.29
N LYS A 544 19.14 26.96 20.18
CA LYS A 544 19.84 28.07 19.48
C LYS A 544 19.92 29.39 20.27
N TRP A 545 19.90 29.36 21.59
CA TRP A 545 19.94 30.56 22.41
C TRP A 545 21.30 30.67 23.10
N GLY A 546 22.32 31.12 22.36
CA GLY A 546 23.58 31.53 22.98
C GLY A 546 24.90 31.34 22.23
N ALA A 547 24.90 30.86 20.97
CA ALA A 547 26.15 30.75 20.20
C ALA A 547 26.02 31.40 18.81
N ARG A 548 25.93 32.74 18.79
CA ARG A 548 26.77 33.47 17.84
C ARG A 548 28.17 33.45 18.45
N LYS A 549 29.00 32.50 18.03
CA LYS A 549 30.45 32.70 18.11
C LYS A 549 30.90 33.08 16.70
N ASN A 550 31.60 34.21 16.65
CA ASN A 550 32.10 34.92 15.48
C ASN A 550 32.75 34.03 14.44
#